data_AF-A0A819AMX0-F1
#
_entry.id   AF-A0A819AMX0-F1
#
_cell.length_a   1.000
_cell.length_b   1.000
_cell.length_c   1.000
_cell.angle_alpha   90.00
_cell.angle_beta   90.00
_cell.angle_gamma   90.00
#
_symmetry.space_group_name_H-M   'P 1'
#
loop_
_entity.id
_entity.type
_entity.pdbx_description
1 polymer ?
#
loop_
_entity_poly.entity_id
_entity_poly.type
_entity_poly.pdbx_seq_one_letter_code
_entity_poly.pdbx_strand_id
1 'polypeptide(L)'
;MYWCDIESIIQTKQIELPFPCLINEMKFDSELFNGHRDLFTKAIFNLKQDLNSIKLYLRYKDKFLTYHSTLYSKRFSCTSYLISYLDAYKQIQYGNIILFYMLGDVQYSFIQKYRRNALKISNHLDIPDELKETVDSLYPICSLSDEFIIIHISEILTKCISVAFQQYQCISERRINYEHD
;
A
#
# COMPACT_ATOMS: atom_id res chain seq x y z
N MET A 1 -11.61 8.13 -26.13
CA MET A 1 -12.51 7.35 -25.28
C MET A 1 -12.03 7.57 -23.86
N TYR A 2 -12.82 8.26 -23.04
CA TYR A 2 -12.47 8.55 -21.66
C TYR A 2 -12.69 7.31 -20.80
N TRP A 3 -11.98 7.14 -19.68
CA TRP A 3 -12.19 5.98 -18.80
C TRP A 3 -13.60 5.95 -18.21
N CYS A 4 -14.25 7.11 -18.04
CA CYS A 4 -15.67 7.19 -17.71
C CYS A 4 -16.53 6.38 -18.69
N ASP A 5 -16.16 6.39 -19.98
CA ASP A 5 -16.81 5.61 -21.02
C ASP A 5 -16.48 4.11 -20.86
N ILE A 6 -15.24 3.75 -20.51
CA ILE A 6 -14.82 2.36 -20.28
C ILE A 6 -15.45 1.78 -19.01
N GLU A 7 -15.52 2.53 -17.92
CA GLU A 7 -16.16 2.14 -16.66
C GLU A 7 -17.68 2.00 -16.84
N SER A 8 -18.31 2.92 -17.58
CA SER A 8 -19.70 2.78 -18.02
C SER A 8 -19.90 1.53 -18.87
N ILE A 9 -18.96 1.22 -19.79
CA ILE A 9 -18.98 -0.01 -20.59
C ILE A 9 -18.76 -1.26 -19.73
N ILE A 10 -17.91 -1.25 -18.71
CA ILE A 10 -17.66 -2.39 -17.80
C ILE A 10 -18.82 -2.59 -16.83
N GLN A 11 -19.51 -1.53 -16.43
CA GLN A 11 -20.72 -1.62 -15.61
C GLN A 11 -21.91 -2.14 -16.43
N THR A 12 -21.99 -1.77 -17.72
CA THR A 12 -23.09 -2.18 -18.61
C THR A 12 -22.86 -3.51 -19.32
N LYS A 13 -21.62 -3.83 -19.70
CA LYS A 13 -21.21 -5.16 -20.16
C LYS A 13 -20.63 -5.86 -18.95
N GLN A 14 -21.29 -6.87 -18.41
CA GLN A 14 -20.75 -7.75 -17.35
C GLN A 14 -19.44 -8.40 -17.82
N ILE A 15 -18.34 -7.66 -17.78
CA ILE A 15 -17.00 -8.14 -18.11
C ILE A 15 -16.50 -8.79 -16.83
N GLU A 16 -16.29 -10.12 -16.88
CA GLU A 16 -15.60 -10.82 -15.81
C GLU A 16 -14.18 -10.27 -15.71
N LEU A 17 -13.91 -9.58 -14.60
CA LEU A 17 -12.58 -9.09 -14.31
C LEU A 17 -11.74 -10.24 -13.79
N PRO A 18 -10.44 -10.31 -14.17
CA PRO A 18 -9.57 -11.35 -13.67
C PRO A 18 -9.57 -11.32 -12.14
N PHE A 19 -9.72 -12.50 -11.54
CA PHE A 19 -9.65 -12.70 -10.10
C PHE A 19 -8.31 -12.21 -9.54
N PRO A 20 -8.29 -11.85 -8.24
CA PRO A 20 -7.08 -11.38 -7.61
C PRO A 20 -5.97 -12.42 -7.72
N CYS A 21 -4.81 -12.00 -8.21
CA CYS A 21 -3.69 -12.89 -8.43
C CYS A 21 -2.39 -12.30 -7.88
N LEU A 22 -1.63 -13.16 -7.21
CA LEU A 22 -0.26 -12.88 -6.80
C LEU A 22 0.66 -13.15 -7.98
N ILE A 23 1.58 -12.22 -8.24
CA ILE A 23 2.38 -12.19 -9.46
C ILE A 23 3.85 -12.02 -9.08
N ASN A 24 4.73 -12.69 -9.84
CA ASN A 24 6.17 -12.74 -9.63
C ASN A 24 6.53 -13.30 -8.25
N GLU A 25 6.46 -14.62 -8.13
CA GLU A 25 6.95 -15.32 -6.94
C GLU A 25 8.44 -14.99 -6.70
N MET A 26 8.79 -14.80 -5.44
CA MET A 26 10.14 -14.50 -4.98
C MET A 26 10.59 -15.60 -4.03
N LYS A 27 11.84 -16.03 -4.16
CA LYS A 27 12.44 -16.95 -3.19
C LYS A 27 12.72 -16.25 -1.86
N PHE A 28 12.55 -16.97 -0.77
CA PHE A 28 12.79 -16.46 0.58
C PHE A 28 14.26 -16.01 0.82
N ASP A 29 15.20 -16.71 0.19
CA ASP A 29 16.64 -16.45 0.24
C ASP A 29 17.11 -15.35 -0.73
N SER A 30 16.19 -14.70 -1.46
CA SER A 30 16.53 -13.62 -2.38
C SER A 30 17.26 -12.46 -1.69
N GLU A 31 18.33 -11.98 -2.30
CA GLU A 31 19.11 -10.83 -1.80
C GLU A 31 18.28 -9.55 -1.68
N LEU A 32 17.27 -9.38 -2.54
CA LEU A 32 16.35 -8.24 -2.50
C LEU A 32 15.64 -8.15 -1.13
N PHE A 33 15.40 -9.30 -0.49
CA PHE A 33 14.69 -9.38 0.77
C PHE A 33 15.59 -9.29 2.00
N ASN A 34 16.93 -9.32 1.85
CA ASN A 34 17.87 -9.41 2.96
C ASN A 34 17.60 -8.36 4.06
N GLY A 35 17.34 -7.10 3.68
CA GLY A 35 17.11 -6.02 4.64
C GLY A 35 15.83 -6.14 5.49
N HIS A 36 14.89 -6.99 5.09
CA HIS A 36 13.58 -7.14 5.75
C HIS A 36 13.33 -8.57 6.26
N ARG A 37 14.19 -9.54 5.92
CA ARG A 37 13.97 -10.97 6.20
C ARG A 37 13.79 -11.25 7.69
N ASP A 38 14.66 -10.71 8.54
CA ASP A 38 14.62 -10.98 9.98
C ASP A 38 13.35 -10.41 10.64
N LEU A 39 12.97 -9.20 10.23
CA LEU A 39 11.76 -8.53 10.70
C LEU A 39 10.50 -9.30 10.30
N PHE A 40 10.44 -9.73 9.04
CA PHE A 40 9.34 -10.57 8.55
C PHE A 40 9.29 -11.90 9.29
N THR A 41 10.42 -12.59 9.42
CA THR A 41 10.53 -13.88 10.11
C THR A 41 10.03 -13.77 11.54
N LYS A 42 10.45 -12.73 12.27
CA LYS A 42 9.97 -12.44 13.62
C LYS A 42 8.46 -12.18 13.65
N ALA A 43 7.91 -11.44 12.69
CA ALA A 43 6.48 -11.19 12.59
C ALA A 43 5.67 -12.49 12.36
N ILE A 44 6.12 -13.34 11.44
CA ILE A 44 5.53 -14.67 11.16
C ILE A 44 5.56 -15.57 12.41
N PHE A 45 6.68 -15.62 13.13
CA PHE A 45 6.79 -16.39 14.36
C PHE A 45 5.83 -15.89 15.46
N ASN A 46 5.71 -14.57 15.63
CA ASN A 46 4.77 -13.98 16.60
C ASN A 46 3.30 -14.31 16.27
N LEU A 47 2.98 -14.45 14.98
CA LEU A 47 1.66 -14.89 14.51
C LEU A 47 1.48 -16.42 14.53
N LYS A 48 2.49 -17.19 14.98
CA LYS A 48 2.50 -18.65 15.01
C LYS A 48 2.22 -19.28 13.62
N GLN A 49 2.68 -18.62 12.56
CA GLN A 49 2.56 -19.11 11.19
C GLN A 49 3.79 -19.96 10.82
N ASP A 50 3.59 -21.02 10.04
CA ASP A 50 4.69 -21.86 9.54
C ASP A 50 5.38 -21.18 8.34
N LEU A 51 6.66 -20.85 8.52
CA LEU A 51 7.47 -20.19 7.49
C LEU A 51 7.63 -21.05 6.23
N ASN A 52 7.67 -22.38 6.36
CA ASN A 52 7.89 -23.28 5.21
C ASN A 52 6.66 -23.37 4.30
N SER A 53 5.50 -23.00 4.83
CA SER A 53 4.24 -22.98 4.10
C SER A 53 3.98 -21.64 3.39
N ILE A 54 4.91 -20.68 3.48
CA ILE A 54 4.77 -19.33 2.94
C ILE A 54 5.42 -19.21 1.56
N LYS A 55 4.69 -18.60 0.62
CA LYS A 55 5.21 -18.18 -0.68
C LYS A 55 5.21 -16.66 -0.77
N LEU A 56 6.32 -16.07 -1.19
CA LEU A 56 6.48 -14.62 -1.30
C LEU A 56 6.24 -14.16 -2.73
N TYR A 57 5.71 -12.96 -2.90
CA TYR A 57 5.38 -12.37 -4.20
C TYR A 57 5.72 -10.89 -4.23
N LEU A 58 6.13 -10.41 -5.41
CA LEU A 58 6.51 -9.01 -5.61
C LEU A 58 5.34 -8.12 -5.99
N ARG A 59 4.23 -8.70 -6.48
CA ARG A 59 3.06 -7.95 -6.93
C ARG A 59 1.78 -8.68 -6.56
N TYR A 60 0.73 -7.90 -6.33
CA TYR A 60 -0.64 -8.36 -6.17
C TYR A 60 -1.53 -7.62 -7.14
N LYS A 61 -2.39 -8.29 -7.89
CA LYS A 61 -3.35 -7.63 -8.78
C LYS A 61 -4.76 -7.92 -8.29
N ASP A 62 -5.55 -6.88 -8.09
CA ASP A 62 -6.99 -6.94 -7.86
C ASP A 62 -7.71 -6.17 -8.97
N LYS A 63 -8.48 -6.88 -9.80
CA LYS A 63 -9.15 -6.33 -10.99
C LYS A 63 -8.15 -5.61 -11.91
N PHE A 64 -8.27 -4.30 -12.07
CA PHE A 64 -7.39 -3.46 -12.89
C PHE A 64 -6.25 -2.83 -12.09
N LEU A 65 -6.23 -2.98 -10.77
CA LEU A 65 -5.23 -2.38 -9.91
C LEU A 65 -4.17 -3.42 -9.54
N THR A 66 -2.94 -3.21 -9.98
CA THR A 66 -1.76 -3.92 -9.48
C THR A 66 -1.23 -3.17 -8.26
N TYR A 67 -0.65 -3.85 -7.31
CA TYR A 67 0.05 -3.28 -6.17
C TYR A 67 1.46 -3.86 -6.18
N HIS A 68 2.43 -3.03 -5.82
CA HIS A 68 3.83 -3.38 -5.94
C HIS A 68 4.50 -3.43 -4.57
N SER A 69 5.38 -4.40 -4.40
CA SER A 69 6.37 -4.40 -3.32
C SER A 69 7.44 -3.35 -3.59
N THR A 70 8.04 -2.81 -2.52
CA THR A 70 9.29 -2.04 -2.60
C THR A 70 10.44 -2.84 -3.21
N LEU A 71 10.43 -4.16 -3.04
CA LEU A 71 11.45 -5.07 -3.57
C LEU A 71 11.41 -5.21 -5.10
N TYR A 72 10.33 -4.76 -5.75
CA TYR A 72 10.13 -4.93 -7.18
C TYR A 72 11.12 -4.16 -8.08
N SER A 73 11.95 -3.26 -7.50
CA SER A 73 13.18 -2.64 -8.04
C SER A 73 13.27 -2.28 -9.53
N LYS A 74 12.15 -2.06 -10.23
CA LYS A 74 12.14 -1.45 -11.56
C LYS A 74 11.97 0.05 -11.42
N ARG A 75 12.77 0.82 -12.16
CA ARG A 75 12.58 2.27 -12.36
C ARG A 75 11.24 2.48 -13.06
N PHE A 76 10.15 2.50 -12.31
CA PHE A 76 8.88 3.03 -12.74
C PHE A 76 8.71 4.42 -12.11
N SER A 77 8.11 5.32 -12.86
CA SER A 77 7.78 6.71 -12.48
C SER A 77 6.75 6.80 -11.35
N CYS A 78 6.17 5.68 -10.91
CA CYS A 78 5.05 5.63 -9.96
C CYS A 78 5.37 4.78 -8.72
N THR A 79 5.37 5.41 -7.55
CA THR A 79 5.52 4.79 -6.22
C THR A 79 4.25 4.05 -5.82
N SER A 80 4.03 2.87 -6.39
CA SER A 80 2.84 2.04 -6.18
C SER A 80 2.91 1.12 -4.97
N TYR A 81 3.94 1.28 -4.13
CA TYR A 81 4.13 0.57 -2.88
C TYR A 81 3.47 1.27 -1.68
N LEU A 82 3.07 2.54 -1.82
CA LEU A 82 2.39 3.28 -0.76
C LEU A 82 0.88 3.06 -0.84
N ILE A 83 0.28 2.68 0.28
CA ILE A 83 -1.15 2.39 0.37
C ILE A 83 -1.80 2.98 1.62
N SER A 84 -3.13 3.09 1.57
CA SER A 84 -3.96 3.17 2.76
C SER A 84 -4.61 1.82 3.05
N TYR A 85 -4.81 1.52 4.33
CA TYR A 85 -5.40 0.28 4.78
C TYR A 85 -6.21 0.48 6.07
N LEU A 86 -7.13 -0.44 6.34
CA LEU A 86 -7.88 -0.48 7.60
C LEU A 86 -7.10 -1.26 8.65
N ASP A 87 -6.94 -0.67 9.83
CA ASP A 87 -6.41 -1.39 10.99
C ASP A 87 -7.49 -2.22 11.70
N ALA A 88 -7.08 -2.89 12.80
CA ALA A 88 -7.96 -3.70 13.63
C ALA A 88 -9.13 -2.90 14.24
N TYR A 89 -9.02 -1.58 14.33
CA TYR A 89 -10.06 -0.66 14.83
C TYR A 89 -10.84 0.02 13.69
N LYS A 90 -10.65 -0.43 12.44
CA LYS A 90 -11.26 0.13 11.24
C LYS A 90 -10.94 1.61 11.02
N GLN A 91 -9.77 2.04 11.47
CA GLN A 91 -9.22 3.35 11.16
C GLN A 91 -8.31 3.28 9.94
N ILE A 92 -8.32 4.37 9.16
CA ILE A 92 -7.46 4.50 7.98
C ILE A 92 -6.02 4.78 8.43
N GLN A 93 -5.14 3.86 8.10
CA GLN A 93 -3.70 3.95 8.30
C GLN A 93 -2.97 3.95 6.95
N TYR A 94 -1.69 4.33 6.98
CA TYR A 94 -0.84 4.40 5.79
C TYR A 94 0.37 3.49 5.93
N GLY A 95 0.76 2.86 4.84
CA GLY A 95 1.79 1.84 4.86
C GLY A 95 2.58 1.74 3.57
N ASN A 96 3.84 1.38 3.69
CA ASN A 96 4.72 1.02 2.59
C ASN A 96 4.76 -0.51 2.45
N ILE A 97 4.35 -1.04 1.31
CA ILE A 97 4.33 -2.49 1.06
C ILE A 97 5.76 -2.99 0.88
N ILE A 98 6.22 -3.82 1.81
CA ILE A 98 7.50 -4.50 1.68
C ILE A 98 7.37 -5.68 0.74
N LEU A 99 6.40 -6.57 0.96
CA LEU A 99 6.11 -7.71 0.09
C LEU A 99 4.70 -8.24 0.29
N PHE A 100 4.25 -9.06 -0.67
CA PHE A 100 3.06 -9.88 -0.52
C PHE A 100 3.46 -11.32 -0.22
N TYR A 101 2.61 -12.04 0.49
CA TYR A 101 2.80 -13.46 0.69
C TYR A 101 1.49 -14.22 0.79
N MET A 102 1.57 -15.53 0.57
CA MET A 102 0.44 -16.45 0.71
C MET A 102 0.77 -17.49 1.77
N LEU A 103 -0.23 -17.82 2.59
CA LEU A 103 -0.22 -18.95 3.53
C LEU A 103 -1.50 -19.78 3.30
N GLY A 104 -1.35 -20.99 2.76
CA GLY A 104 -2.49 -21.74 2.22
C GLY A 104 -3.11 -20.97 1.04
N ASP A 105 -4.41 -20.69 1.09
CA ASP A 105 -5.12 -19.88 0.09
C ASP A 105 -5.30 -18.41 0.50
N VAL A 106 -4.75 -18.01 1.66
CA VAL A 106 -4.96 -16.69 2.24
C VAL A 106 -3.80 -15.78 1.88
N GLN A 107 -4.13 -14.55 1.47
CA GLN A 107 -3.17 -13.60 0.93
C GLN A 107 -2.96 -12.43 1.89
N TYR A 108 -1.70 -12.11 2.13
CA TYR A 108 -1.28 -11.10 3.10
C TYR A 108 -0.27 -10.13 2.50
N SER A 109 -0.14 -8.99 3.15
CA SER A 109 0.90 -8.00 2.87
C SER A 109 1.71 -7.74 4.13
N PHE A 110 3.03 -7.73 4.00
CA PHE A 110 3.94 -7.25 5.02
C PHE A 110 4.28 -5.79 4.74
N ILE A 111 3.94 -4.93 5.70
CA ILE A 111 3.89 -3.48 5.51
C ILE A 111 4.74 -2.81 6.59
N GLN A 112 5.50 -1.81 6.18
CA GLN A 112 6.12 -0.85 7.09
C GLN A 112 5.17 0.33 7.31
N LYS A 113 4.87 0.67 8.56
CA LYS A 113 3.88 1.68 8.89
C LYS A 113 4.41 3.09 8.69
N TYR A 114 3.55 3.98 8.25
CA TYR A 114 3.74 5.41 8.44
C TYR A 114 3.13 5.85 9.77
N ARG A 115 3.83 6.72 10.49
CA ARG A 115 3.33 7.40 11.67
C ARG A 115 2.91 8.81 11.30
N ARG A 116 1.67 9.19 11.63
CA ARG A 116 1.22 10.59 11.51
C ARG A 116 2.03 11.47 12.44
N ASN A 117 2.49 12.60 11.93
CA ASN A 117 3.17 13.62 12.72
C ASN A 117 2.17 14.56 13.38
N ALA A 118 2.59 15.24 14.45
CA ALA A 118 1.81 16.33 15.05
C ALA A 118 1.83 17.60 14.16
N LEU A 119 2.80 17.72 13.26
CA LEU A 119 2.86 18.79 12.26
C LEU A 119 1.67 18.72 11.31
N LYS A 120 1.13 19.90 11.01
CA LYS A 120 -0.02 20.12 10.15
C LYS A 120 0.43 20.84 8.88
N ILE A 121 0.02 20.36 7.71
CA ILE A 121 0.40 21.00 6.45
C ILE A 121 -0.24 22.39 6.32
N SER A 122 -1.40 22.59 6.93
CA SER A 122 -2.09 23.88 6.99
C SER A 122 -1.25 25.00 7.62
N ASN A 123 -0.31 24.67 8.52
CA ASN A 123 0.62 25.64 9.11
C ASN A 123 1.64 26.20 8.10
N HIS A 124 1.77 25.56 6.93
CA HIS A 124 2.71 25.92 5.87
C HIS A 124 2.02 26.47 4.61
N LEU A 125 0.70 26.66 4.67
CA LEU A 125 -0.11 27.15 3.57
C LEU A 125 -0.81 28.44 3.99
N ASP A 126 -0.89 29.40 3.08
CA ASP A 126 -1.71 30.60 3.27
C ASP A 126 -3.13 30.31 2.78
N ILE A 127 -3.97 29.78 3.69
CA ILE A 127 -5.35 29.36 3.42
C ILE A 127 -6.30 29.84 4.52
N PRO A 128 -7.61 30.03 4.19
CA PRO A 128 -8.63 30.34 5.18
C PRO A 128 -8.69 29.33 6.33
N ASP A 129 -8.98 29.81 7.54
CA ASP A 129 -9.01 28.99 8.76
C ASP A 129 -10.03 27.86 8.67
N GLU A 130 -11.17 28.09 8.02
CA GLU A 130 -12.21 27.09 7.80
C GLU A 130 -11.76 25.88 6.95
N LEU A 131 -10.69 26.03 6.15
CA LEU A 131 -10.17 24.94 5.32
C LEU A 131 -9.06 24.14 6.00
N LYS A 132 -8.45 24.66 7.07
CA LYS A 132 -7.25 24.06 7.69
C LYS A 132 -7.49 22.63 8.17
N GLU A 133 -8.59 22.39 8.89
CA GLU A 133 -8.93 21.05 9.40
C GLU A 133 -9.15 20.05 8.27
N THR A 134 -9.88 20.46 7.23
CA THR A 134 -10.13 19.62 6.04
C THR A 134 -8.83 19.25 5.34
N VAL A 135 -7.94 20.23 5.14
CA VAL A 135 -6.65 20.01 4.49
C VAL A 135 -5.77 19.08 5.32
N ASP A 136 -5.67 19.28 6.63
CA ASP A 136 -4.85 18.43 7.51
C ASP A 136 -5.37 16.99 7.58
N SER A 137 -6.69 16.79 7.45
CA SER A 137 -7.31 15.47 7.39
C SER A 137 -7.02 14.74 6.08
N LEU A 138 -7.10 15.46 4.94
CA LEU A 138 -6.91 14.89 3.60
C LEU A 138 -5.43 14.70 3.22
N TYR A 139 -4.55 15.50 3.80
CA TYR A 139 -3.12 15.56 3.47
C TYR A 139 -2.25 15.45 4.72
N PRO A 140 -2.34 14.34 5.48
CA PRO A 140 -1.55 14.19 6.69
C PRO A 140 -0.05 14.17 6.39
N ILE A 141 0.71 14.86 7.23
CA ILE A 141 2.16 14.76 7.27
C ILE A 141 2.52 13.51 8.06
N CYS A 142 3.25 12.61 7.42
CA CYS A 142 3.64 11.32 7.95
C CYS A 142 5.15 11.11 7.85
N SER A 143 5.68 10.22 8.67
CA SER A 143 7.05 9.70 8.55
C SER A 143 7.01 8.19 8.50
N LEU A 144 7.86 7.59 7.67
CA LEU A 144 8.07 6.14 7.68
C LEU A 144 8.65 5.75 9.04
N SER A 145 8.09 4.72 9.66
CA SER A 145 8.50 4.26 11.00
C SER A 145 9.24 2.93 10.92
N ASP A 146 9.89 2.54 12.01
CA ASP A 146 10.50 1.21 12.16
C ASP A 146 9.50 0.14 12.61
N GLU A 147 8.19 0.46 12.57
CA GLU A 147 7.13 -0.49 12.90
C GLU A 147 6.63 -1.22 11.64
N PHE A 148 6.44 -2.53 11.77
CA PHE A 148 5.96 -3.38 10.70
C PHE A 148 4.70 -4.14 11.13
N ILE A 149 3.82 -4.39 10.17
CA ILE A 149 2.57 -5.11 10.40
C ILE A 149 2.28 -6.05 9.22
N ILE A 150 1.55 -7.12 9.52
CA ILE A 150 0.97 -8.01 8.55
C ILE A 150 -0.54 -7.74 8.51
N ILE A 151 -1.08 -7.52 7.32
CA ILE A 151 -2.51 -7.38 7.10
C ILE A 151 -2.98 -8.35 6.04
N HIS A 152 -4.27 -8.70 6.08
CA HIS A 152 -4.90 -9.36 4.95
C HIS A 152 -5.01 -8.37 3.79
N ILE A 153 -4.83 -8.86 2.55
CA ILE A 153 -4.84 -7.98 1.38
C ILE A 153 -6.20 -7.27 1.19
N SER A 154 -7.31 -7.87 1.64
CA SER A 154 -8.63 -7.22 1.60
C SER A 154 -8.77 -5.97 2.48
N GLU A 155 -7.83 -5.73 3.41
CA GLU A 155 -7.83 -4.52 4.23
C GLU A 155 -7.12 -3.35 3.53
N ILE A 156 -6.47 -3.59 2.38
CA ILE A 156 -5.91 -2.53 1.52
C ILE A 156 -7.07 -1.80 0.86
N LEU A 157 -7.12 -0.48 1.05
CA LEU A 157 -8.17 0.37 0.50
C LEU A 157 -7.77 0.96 -0.85
N THR A 158 -6.66 1.67 -0.87
CA THR A 158 -6.22 2.43 -2.05
C THR A 158 -4.71 2.54 -2.09
N LYS A 159 -4.18 2.91 -3.25
CA LYS A 159 -2.83 3.47 -3.34
C LYS A 159 -2.82 4.91 -2.91
N CYS A 160 -1.71 5.35 -2.36
CA CYS A 160 -1.52 6.75 -2.04
C CYS A 160 -0.34 7.33 -2.81
N ILE A 161 -0.33 8.66 -2.91
CA ILE A 161 0.86 9.41 -3.33
C ILE A 161 1.48 10.03 -2.10
N SER A 162 2.81 9.96 -2.02
CA SER A 162 3.59 10.76 -1.07
C SER A 162 4.34 11.86 -1.81
N VAL A 163 4.27 13.07 -1.29
CA VAL A 163 5.11 14.18 -1.71
C VAL A 163 6.09 14.49 -0.59
N ALA A 164 7.38 14.51 -0.91
CA ALA A 164 8.42 14.82 0.05
C ALA A 164 8.26 16.24 0.59
N PHE A 165 8.34 16.39 1.92
CA PHE A 165 8.29 17.68 2.61
C PHE A 165 9.29 17.67 3.75
N GLN A 166 10.45 18.29 3.55
CA GLN A 166 11.59 18.21 4.47
C GLN A 166 11.95 16.73 4.77
N GLN A 167 12.08 16.33 6.03
CA GLN A 167 12.25 14.93 6.47
C GLN A 167 10.96 14.11 6.51
N TYR A 168 9.81 14.70 6.15
CA TYR A 168 8.48 14.07 6.21
C TYR A 168 7.91 13.80 4.82
N GLN A 169 6.75 13.15 4.79
CA GLN A 169 5.98 12.83 3.60
C GLN A 169 4.55 13.32 3.80
N CYS A 170 4.08 14.19 2.91
CA CYS A 170 2.66 14.52 2.83
C CYS A 170 1.97 13.40 2.03
N ILE A 171 1.08 12.65 2.68
CA ILE A 171 0.38 11.53 2.04
C ILE A 171 -0.99 12.00 1.60
N SER A 172 -1.38 11.66 0.37
CA SER A 172 -2.73 11.86 -0.14
C SER A 172 -3.32 10.51 -0.53
N GLU A 173 -4.51 10.20 0.01
CA GLU A 173 -5.39 9.14 -0.51
C GLU A 173 -5.92 9.57 -1.86
N ARG A 174 -5.04 9.42 -2.83
CA ARG A 174 -5.37 9.57 -4.21
C ARG A 174 -6.20 8.32 -4.52
N ARG A 175 -7.52 8.49 -4.68
CA ARG A 175 -8.37 7.53 -5.40
C ARG A 175 -7.94 7.49 -6.87
N ILE A 176 -6.70 7.09 -7.10
CA ILE A 176 -6.17 6.85 -8.41
C ILE A 176 -6.79 5.53 -8.83
N ASN A 177 -7.91 5.63 -9.54
CA ASN A 177 -8.40 4.54 -10.38
C ASN A 177 -7.43 4.25 -11.56
N TYR A 178 -6.24 4.86 -11.59
CA TYR A 178 -5.32 4.89 -12.72
C TYR A 178 -3.90 4.55 -12.29
N GLU A 179 -3.67 3.27 -12.02
CA GLU A 179 -2.31 2.76 -12.08
C GLU A 179 -1.96 2.56 -13.55
N HIS A 180 -1.62 3.62 -14.28
CA HIS A 180 -0.78 3.60 -15.48
C HIS A 180 -0.49 5.07 -15.81
N ASP A 181 0.81 5.38 -15.93
CA ASP A 181 1.42 6.56 -16.57
C ASP A 181 0.60 7.85 -16.71
#